data_AF-A0A7G1IA81-F1
#
_entry.id   AF-A0A7G1IA81-F1
#
_cell.length_a   1.000
_cell.length_b   1.000
_cell.length_c   1.000
_cell.angle_alpha   90.00
_cell.angle_beta   90.00
_cell.angle_gamma   90.00
#
_symmetry.space_group_name_H-M   'P 1'
#
loop_
_entity.id
_entity.type
_entity.pdbx_description
1 polymer ?
#
loop_
_entity_poly.entity_id
_entity_poly.type
_entity_poly.pdbx_seq_one_letter_code
_entity_poly.pdbx_strand_id
1 'polypeptide(L)'
;MSILEKRLGVVVGADGSPASNAAVCWAARDAAMRNVQLTIVHVVSTDVATWPPMPYPDTWAVWQEDEGRKILAAAHKIADESVTGSGSSP
;
A
#
# COMPACT_ATOMS: atom_id res chain seq x y z
N MET A 1 -0.74 31.38 4.37
CA MET A 1 -0.38 30.19 5.17
C MET A 1 -0.42 29.01 4.22
N SER A 2 0.71 28.65 3.61
CA SER A 2 0.78 27.46 2.77
C SER A 2 0.77 26.26 3.71
N ILE A 3 -0.36 25.58 3.82
CA ILE A 3 -0.29 24.14 4.08
C ILE A 3 0.59 23.66 2.93
N LEU A 4 1.78 23.14 3.22
CA LEU A 4 2.52 22.38 2.23
C LEU A 4 1.57 21.25 1.85
N GLU A 5 0.85 21.38 0.74
CA GLU A 5 0.04 20.31 0.22
C GLU A 5 1.00 19.14 0.08
N LYS A 6 0.85 18.14 0.95
CA LYS A 6 1.73 16.99 1.00
C LYS A 6 1.52 16.26 -0.32
N ARG A 7 2.34 16.56 -1.33
CA ARG A 7 2.25 15.94 -2.64
C ARG A 7 2.63 14.47 -2.47
N LEU A 8 1.62 13.61 -2.40
CA LEU A 8 1.77 12.17 -2.21
C LEU A 8 2.40 11.47 -3.43
N GLY A 9 2.64 12.22 -4.51
CA GLY A 9 3.16 11.70 -5.76
C GLY A 9 2.20 10.68 -6.36
N VAL A 10 2.71 9.50 -6.72
CA VAL A 10 1.88 8.39 -7.17
C VAL A 10 1.35 7.63 -5.96
N VAL A 11 0.03 7.47 -5.86
CA VAL A 11 -0.62 6.71 -4.78
C VAL A 11 -1.11 5.38 -5.33
N VAL A 12 -0.85 4.28 -4.63
CA VAL A 12 -1.29 2.94 -5.03
C VAL A 12 -1.87 2.16 -3.83
N GLY A 13 -2.96 1.45 -4.09
CA GLY A 13 -3.58 0.55 -3.12
C GLY A 13 -2.93 -0.84 -3.11
N ALA A 14 -2.58 -1.31 -1.92
CA ALA A 14 -2.05 -2.65 -1.66
C ALA A 14 -3.10 -3.48 -0.91
N ASP A 15 -3.56 -4.60 -1.47
CA ASP A 15 -4.46 -5.56 -0.78
C ASP A 15 -3.88 -7.00 -0.70
N GLY A 16 -2.67 -7.22 -1.24
CA GLY A 16 -2.00 -8.52 -1.28
C GLY A 16 -2.39 -9.40 -2.48
N SER A 17 -3.35 -8.97 -3.32
CA SER A 17 -3.73 -9.70 -4.53
C SER A 17 -2.68 -9.59 -5.64
N PRO A 18 -2.62 -10.55 -6.59
CA PRO A 18 -1.74 -10.45 -7.75
C PRO A 18 -1.98 -9.18 -8.59
N ALA A 19 -3.23 -8.73 -8.69
CA ALA A 19 -3.58 -7.51 -9.42
C ALA A 19 -3.02 -6.27 -8.72
N SER A 20 -3.13 -6.20 -7.40
CA SER A 20 -2.54 -5.12 -6.61
C SER A 20 -1.00 -5.14 -6.69
N ASN A 21 -0.36 -6.30 -6.66
CA ASN A 21 1.08 -6.41 -6.85
C ASN A 21 1.54 -5.85 -8.22
N ALA A 22 0.79 -6.13 -9.29
CA ALA A 22 1.06 -5.56 -10.61
C ALA A 22 0.90 -4.02 -10.63
N ALA A 23 -0.12 -3.50 -9.94
CA ALA A 23 -0.32 -2.07 -9.78
C ALA A 23 0.83 -1.40 -9.02
N VAL A 24 1.35 -2.05 -7.96
CA VAL A 24 2.52 -1.58 -7.21
C VAL A 24 3.76 -1.50 -8.09
N CYS A 25 4.04 -2.54 -8.89
CA CYS A 25 5.15 -2.53 -9.85
C CYS A 25 5.04 -1.36 -10.85
N TRP A 26 3.85 -1.14 -11.41
CA TRP A 26 3.62 -0.05 -12.34
C TRP A 26 3.83 1.32 -11.68
N ALA A 27 3.22 1.52 -10.50
CA ALA A 27 3.27 2.78 -9.77
C ALA A 27 4.70 3.15 -9.36
N ALA A 28 5.48 2.18 -8.92
CA ALA A 28 6.88 2.38 -8.56
C ALA A 28 7.74 2.84 -9.74
N ARG A 29 7.58 2.19 -10.91
CA ARG A 29 8.27 2.61 -12.14
C ARG A 29 7.82 3.99 -12.59
N ASP A 30 6.53 4.28 -12.56
CA ASP A 30 5.98 5.58 -12.97
C ASP A 30 6.45 6.72 -12.03
N ALA A 31 6.46 6.47 -10.72
CA ALA A 31 6.98 7.42 -9.73
C ALA A 31 8.48 7.69 -9.95
N ALA A 32 9.27 6.64 -10.20
CA ALA A 32 10.70 6.75 -10.50
C ALA A 32 10.97 7.54 -11.80
N MET A 33 10.23 7.24 -12.87
CA MET A 33 10.34 7.96 -14.15
C MET A 33 10.02 9.44 -14.03
N ARG A 34 9.05 9.79 -13.19
CA ARG A 34 8.62 11.18 -12.95
C ARG A 34 9.43 11.89 -11.86
N ASN A 35 10.35 11.18 -11.20
CA ASN A 35 11.11 11.66 -10.04
C ASN A 35 10.20 12.23 -8.94
N VAL A 36 9.14 11.49 -8.59
CA VAL A 36 8.17 11.85 -7.53
C VAL A 36 8.07 10.73 -6.48
N GLN A 37 7.51 11.06 -5.32
CA GLN A 37 7.25 10.09 -4.26
C GLN A 37 6.28 8.99 -4.72
N LEU A 38 6.49 7.76 -4.23
CA LEU A 38 5.50 6.69 -4.24
C LEU A 38 4.86 6.58 -2.84
N THR A 39 3.53 6.55 -2.78
CA THR A 39 2.76 6.33 -1.56
C THR A 39 1.94 5.05 -1.69
N ILE A 40 2.25 4.03 -0.88
CA ILE A 40 1.51 2.77 -0.84
C ILE A 40 0.52 2.81 0.32
N VAL A 41 -0.75 2.48 0.06
CA VAL A 41 -1.83 2.50 1.05
C VAL A 41 -2.51 1.15 1.13
N HIS A 42 -2.73 0.63 2.33
CA HIS A 42 -3.57 -0.52 2.58
C HIS A 42 -4.81 -0.08 3.34
N VAL A 43 -5.98 -0.50 2.91
CA VAL A 43 -7.26 -0.17 3.55
C VAL A 43 -7.77 -1.41 4.27
N VAL A 44 -7.91 -1.29 5.59
CA VAL A 44 -8.58 -2.29 6.41
C VAL A 44 -10.06 -1.95 6.51
N SER A 45 -10.93 -2.95 6.40
CA SER A 45 -12.36 -2.74 6.62
C SER A 45 -12.60 -2.53 8.10
N THR A 46 -13.05 -1.34 8.48
CA THR A 46 -13.54 -1.10 9.84
C THR A 46 -14.82 -1.88 10.02
N ASP A 47 -14.91 -2.65 11.11
CA ASP A 47 -16.01 -3.57 11.39
C ASP A 47 -17.37 -2.93 11.06
N VAL A 48 -18.05 -3.51 10.06
CA VAL A 48 -19.45 -3.16 9.80
C VAL A 48 -20.23 -3.54 11.05
N ALA A 49 -20.84 -2.53 11.69
CA ALA A 49 -21.68 -2.74 12.86
C ALA A 49 -22.70 -3.86 12.55
N THR A 50 -22.57 -4.98 13.25
CA THR A 50 -23.53 -6.07 13.18
C THR A 50 -24.82 -5.66 13.89
N TRP A 51 -25.97 -6.23 13.47
CA TRP A 51 -27.23 -6.08 14.22
C TRP A 51 -27.72 -7.47 14.68
N PRO A 52 -27.75 -7.74 16.00
CA PRO A 52 -27.36 -6.85 17.10
C PRO A 52 -25.84 -6.62 17.18
N PRO A 53 -25.36 -5.53 17.83
CA PRO A 53 -23.93 -5.23 17.95
C PRO A 53 -23.20 -6.35 18.69
N MET A 54 -22.36 -7.08 17.97
CA MET A 54 -21.40 -8.00 18.58
C MET A 54 -20.08 -7.26 18.85
N PRO A 55 -19.60 -7.21 20.10
CA PRO A 55 -18.28 -6.68 20.38
C PRO A 55 -17.24 -7.59 19.73
N TYR A 56 -16.45 -7.04 18.81
CA TYR A 56 -15.26 -7.72 18.32
C TYR A 56 -14.21 -7.73 19.44
N PRO A 57 -13.53 -8.85 19.69
CA PRO A 57 -12.46 -8.88 20.67
C PRO A 57 -11.31 -7.97 20.20
N ASP A 58 -10.62 -7.30 21.13
CA ASP A 58 -9.49 -6.40 20.82
C ASP A 58 -8.40 -7.07 19.96
N THR A 59 -8.29 -8.40 20.05
CA THR A 59 -7.39 -9.22 19.24
C THR A 59 -7.69 -9.16 17.74
N TRP A 60 -8.92 -8.84 17.35
CA TRP A 60 -9.33 -8.70 15.95
C TRP A 60 -8.70 -7.46 15.30
N ALA A 61 -8.71 -6.32 15.99
CA ALA A 61 -8.07 -5.10 15.53
C ALA A 61 -6.55 -5.28 15.41
N VAL A 62 -5.93 -5.89 16.42
CA VAL A 62 -4.49 -6.22 16.40
C VAL A 62 -4.14 -7.13 15.22
N TRP A 63 -4.97 -8.15 14.94
CA TRP A 63 -4.75 -9.05 13.81
C TRP A 63 -4.89 -8.33 12.46
N GLN A 64 -5.90 -7.48 12.29
CA GLN A 64 -6.06 -6.69 11.05
C GLN A 64 -4.87 -5.77 10.81
N GLU A 65 -4.36 -5.12 11.85
CA GLU A 65 -3.17 -4.29 11.75
C GLU A 65 -1.92 -5.09 11.37
N ASP A 66 -1.73 -6.27 11.97
CA ASP A 66 -0.61 -7.16 11.65
C ASP A 66 -0.65 -7.64 10.19
N GLU A 67 -1.81 -8.08 9.71
CA GLU A 67 -1.96 -8.48 8.31
C GLU A 67 -1.75 -7.28 7.36
N GLY A 68 -2.30 -6.12 7.69
CA GLY A 68 -2.08 -4.90 6.92
C GLY A 68 -0.59 -4.50 6.85
N ARG A 69 0.14 -4.63 7.96
CA ARG A 69 1.60 -4.41 7.99
C ARG A 69 2.36 -5.39 7.09
N LYS A 70 1.97 -6.67 7.07
CA LYS A 70 2.57 -7.68 6.18
C LYS A 70 2.34 -7.34 4.71
N ILE A 71 1.12 -6.92 4.36
CA ILE A 71 0.77 -6.51 2.99
C ILE A 71 1.62 -5.30 2.56
N LEU A 72 1.73 -4.27 3.42
CA LEU A 72 2.54 -3.09 3.13
C LEU A 72 4.03 -3.43 2.99
N ALA A 73 4.57 -4.31 3.84
CA ALA A 73 5.96 -4.76 3.73
C ALA A 73 6.24 -5.51 2.42
N ALA A 74 5.33 -6.40 2.01
CA ALA A 74 5.44 -7.11 0.74
C ALA A 74 5.35 -6.15 -0.46
N ALA A 75 4.39 -5.22 -0.44
CA ALA A 75 4.25 -4.21 -1.49
C ALA A 75 5.48 -3.31 -1.60
N HIS A 76 6.08 -2.90 -0.47
CA HIS A 76 7.31 -2.10 -0.47
C HIS A 76 8.47 -2.85 -1.14
N LYS A 77 8.66 -4.12 -0.80
CA LYS A 77 9.68 -4.97 -1.42
C LYS A 77 9.48 -5.09 -2.94
N ILE A 78 8.25 -5.30 -3.38
CA ILE A 78 7.90 -5.36 -4.82
C ILE A 78 8.23 -4.04 -5.52
N ALA A 79 7.94 -2.90 -4.89
CA ALA A 79 8.26 -1.58 -5.43
C ALA A 79 9.77 -1.41 -5.63
N ASP A 80 10.59 -1.76 -4.63
CA ASP A 80 12.06 -1.67 -4.71
C ASP A 80 12.64 -2.56 -5.82
N GLU A 81 12.16 -3.80 -5.93
CA GLU A 81 12.58 -4.75 -6.97
C GLU A 81 12.19 -4.26 -8.38
N SER A 82 11.07 -3.54 -8.51
CA SER A 82 10.57 -3.08 -9.80
C SER A 82 11.38 -1.92 -10.42
N VAL A 83 12.07 -1.14 -9.57
CA VAL A 83 12.93 -0.01 -9.97
C VAL A 83 14.38 -0.47 -10.19
N THR A 84 14.85 -1.46 -9.43
CA THR A 84 16.20 -2.03 -9.58
C THR A 84 16.31 -2.96 -10.80
N GLY A 85 15.22 -3.65 -11.17
CA GLY A 85 15.18 -4.56 -12.32
C GLY A 85 15.19 -3.88 -13.71
N SER A 86 15.01 -2.56 -13.81
CA SER A 86 15.02 -1.84 -15.10
C SER A 86 16.39 -1.30 -15.52
N GLY A 87 17.44 -1.52 -14.73
CA GLY A 87 18.80 -1.02 -15.00
C GLY A 87 19.70 -1.93 -15.87
N SER A 88 19.21 -3.08 -16.31
CA SER A 88 20.02 -4.05 -17.08
C SER A 88 19.43 -4.29 -18.47
N SER A 89 19.77 -3.43 -19.41
CA SER A 89 19.88 -3.81 -20.83
C SER A 89 21.28 -3.40 -21.32
N PRO A 90 22.01 -4.30 -22.01
CA PRO A 90 23.36 -4.05 -22.53
C PRO A 90 23.40 -3.02 -23.65
#